data_AF-A0A529P9T4-F1
#
_entry.id   AF-A0A529P9T4-F1
#
_cell.length_a   1.000
_cell.length_b   1.000
_cell.length_c   1.000
_cell.angle_alpha   90.00
_cell.angle_beta   90.00
_cell.angle_gamma   90.00
#
_symmetry.space_group_name_H-M   'P 1'
#
loop_
_entity.id
_entity.type
_entity.pdbx_description
1 polymer ?
#
loop_
_entity_poly.entity_id
_entity_poly.type
_entity_poly.pdbx_seq_one_letter_code
_entity_poly.pdbx_strand_id
1 'polypeptide(L)'
;MTAIEDTALKLDPEEARRVRQARLERIGRWVLPLAIMVLAIWLWDRICVWNEIPQYILPRPGVVLQTLRDDAGLLFSSLLVTLRITFLSLLLAVIGGVGLAVLFAQSKWVEMSFFPFAIVLQVTPIVAI
;
A
#
# COMPACT_ATOMS: atom_id res chain seq x y z
N MET A 1 -9.02 64.14 -24.71
CA MET A 1 -9.81 63.18 -23.93
C MET A 1 -9.66 61.83 -24.62
N THR A 2 -8.63 61.05 -24.28
CA THR A 2 -8.48 59.60 -24.53
C THR A 2 -7.12 59.17 -23.97
N ALA A 3 -7.11 58.97 -22.65
CA ALA A 3 -6.02 58.33 -21.92
C ALA A 3 -6.22 56.81 -22.01
N ILE A 4 -5.87 56.19 -23.14
CA ILE A 4 -5.96 54.73 -23.28
C ILE A 4 -4.90 54.23 -24.27
N GLU A 5 -3.62 54.22 -23.91
CA GLU A 5 -2.59 53.41 -24.59
C GLU A 5 -1.24 53.63 -23.91
N ASP A 6 -0.97 52.92 -22.82
CA ASP A 6 0.33 52.23 -22.62
C ASP A 6 0.34 51.35 -21.35
N THR A 7 -0.75 50.65 -21.06
CA THR A 7 -0.75 49.56 -20.07
C THR A 7 -0.22 48.28 -20.73
N ALA A 8 0.88 48.39 -21.48
CA ALA A 8 1.61 47.25 -21.99
C ALA A 8 2.36 46.60 -20.82
N LEU A 9 1.63 45.80 -20.04
CA LEU A 9 2.09 44.55 -19.39
C LEU A 9 3.60 44.47 -19.13
N LYS A 10 4.13 45.42 -18.36
CA LYS A 10 5.43 45.24 -17.71
C LYS A 10 5.16 44.27 -16.58
N LEU A 11 5.42 42.98 -16.82
CA LEU A 11 5.59 42.04 -15.72
C LEU A 11 6.58 42.68 -14.76
N ASP A 12 6.07 43.14 -13.63
CA ASP A 12 6.88 43.72 -12.58
C ASP A 12 7.99 42.69 -12.28
N PRO A 13 9.29 43.07 -12.23
CA PRO A 13 10.35 42.15 -11.83
C PRO A 13 10.02 41.36 -10.55
N GLU A 14 9.14 41.89 -9.69
CA GLU A 14 8.60 41.15 -8.55
C GLU A 14 7.62 40.02 -8.93
N GLU A 15 6.71 40.25 -9.88
CA GLU A 15 5.77 39.23 -10.37
C GLU A 15 6.51 38.08 -11.09
N ALA A 16 7.53 38.40 -11.90
CA ALA A 16 8.35 37.40 -12.57
C ALA A 16 9.12 36.50 -11.58
N ARG A 17 9.56 37.06 -10.44
CA ARG A 17 10.21 36.30 -9.36
C ARG A 17 9.23 35.37 -8.64
N ARG A 18 8.01 35.84 -8.34
CA ARG A 18 6.96 35.03 -7.70
C ARG A 18 6.54 33.84 -8.57
N VAL A 19 6.35 34.06 -9.87
CA VAL A 19 6.01 32.97 -10.81
C VAL A 19 7.15 31.94 -10.90
N ARG A 20 8.41 32.37 -10.87
CA ARG A 20 9.57 31.47 -10.88
C ARG A 20 9.69 30.66 -9.58
N GLN A 21 9.48 31.28 -8.42
CA GLN A 21 9.47 30.60 -7.13
C GLN A 21 8.33 29.57 -7.05
N ALA A 22 7.11 29.92 -7.45
CA ALA A 22 5.99 28.99 -7.47
C ALA A 22 6.20 27.80 -8.43
N ARG A 23 6.87 28.01 -9.58
CA ARG A 23 7.29 26.91 -10.46
C ARG A 23 8.37 26.02 -9.83
N LEU A 24 9.38 26.61 -9.21
CA LEU A 24 10.45 25.87 -8.53
C LEU A 24 9.92 25.07 -7.34
N GLU A 25 8.98 25.61 -6.57
CA GLU A 25 8.29 24.88 -5.49
C GLU A 25 7.44 23.74 -6.04
N ARG A 26 6.70 23.98 -7.13
CA ARG A 26 5.88 22.94 -7.77
C ARG A 26 6.74 21.81 -8.35
N ILE A 27 7.89 22.13 -8.96
CA ILE A 27 8.85 21.14 -9.47
C ILE A 27 9.55 20.44 -8.29
N GLY A 28 10.02 21.19 -7.30
CA GLY A 28 10.68 20.68 -6.10
C GLY A 28 9.80 19.72 -5.32
N ARG A 29 8.49 19.97 -5.23
CA ARG A 29 7.53 19.06 -4.58
C ARG A 29 7.46 17.67 -5.21
N TRP A 30 7.78 17.52 -6.49
CA TRP A 30 7.80 16.22 -7.18
C TRP A 30 9.22 15.67 -7.34
N VAL A 31 10.19 16.53 -7.62
CA VAL A 31 11.60 16.15 -7.83
C VAL A 31 12.25 15.71 -6.54
N LEU A 32 11.96 16.37 -5.42
CA LEU A 32 12.56 16.03 -4.12
C LEU A 32 12.16 14.62 -3.63
N PRO A 33 10.87 14.21 -3.59
CA PRO A 33 10.53 12.84 -3.21
C PRO A 33 11.05 11.79 -4.18
N LEU A 34 11.10 12.11 -5.49
CA LEU A 34 11.68 11.19 -6.48
C LEU A 34 13.19 11.02 -6.28
N ALA A 35 13.92 12.10 -6.01
CA ALA A 35 15.35 12.05 -5.74
C ALA A 35 15.65 11.24 -4.46
N ILE A 36 14.86 11.43 -3.41
CA ILE A 36 14.96 10.64 -2.17
C ILE A 36 14.68 9.16 -2.45
N MET A 37 13.65 8.84 -3.23
CA MET A 37 13.32 7.47 -3.61
C MET A 37 14.47 6.79 -4.35
N VAL A 38 15.05 7.47 -5.35
CA VAL A 38 16.19 6.95 -6.11
C VAL A 38 17.40 6.74 -5.21
N LEU A 39 17.68 7.70 -4.32
CA LEU A 39 18.79 7.60 -3.37
C LEU A 39 18.59 6.45 -2.38
N ALA A 40 17.36 6.21 -1.92
CA ALA A 40 17.03 5.09 -1.04
C ALA A 40 17.22 3.74 -1.73
N ILE A 41 16.77 3.59 -2.98
CA ILE A 41 16.96 2.36 -3.76
C ILE A 41 18.45 2.12 -4.03
N TRP A 42 19.20 3.17 -4.37
CA TRP A 42 20.65 3.07 -4.59
C TRP A 42 21.39 2.67 -3.31
N LEU A 43 21.03 3.27 -2.17
CA LEU A 43 21.62 2.94 -0.88
C LEU A 43 21.27 1.50 -0.46
N TRP A 44 20.03 1.05 -0.69
CA TRP A 44 19.63 -0.34 -0.48
C TRP A 44 20.50 -1.30 -1.29
N ASP A 45 20.67 -1.07 -2.60
CA ASP A 45 21.54 -1.93 -3.41
C ASP A 45 22.99 -1.96 -2.88
N ARG A 46 23.52 -0.80 -2.45
CA ARG A 46 24.87 -0.70 -1.88
C ARG A 46 25.01 -1.44 -0.55
N ILE A 47 24.02 -1.34 0.33
CA ILE A 47 23.99 -2.06 1.62
C ILE A 47 23.95 -3.58 1.39
N CYS A 48 23.11 -4.06 0.46
CA CYS A 48 23.06 -5.47 0.11
C CYS A 48 24.41 -6.00 -0.43
N VAL A 49 25.15 -5.17 -1.19
CA VAL A 49 26.47 -5.55 -1.73
C VAL A 49 27.55 -5.53 -0.65
N TRP A 50 27.64 -4.47 0.13
CA TRP A 50 28.71 -4.30 1.11
C TRP A 50 28.62 -5.28 2.28
N ASN A 51 27.41 -5.70 2.63
CA ASN A 51 27.17 -6.53 3.80
C ASN A 51 26.98 -8.02 3.45
N GLU A 52 27.26 -8.42 2.21
CA GLU A 52 27.13 -9.79 1.67
C GLU A 52 25.88 -10.52 2.17
N ILE A 53 24.75 -9.79 2.25
CA ILE A 53 23.54 -10.32 2.90
C ILE A 53 23.06 -11.50 2.07
N PRO A 54 22.88 -12.68 2.68
CA PRO A 54 22.40 -13.84 1.97
C PRO A 54 21.07 -13.52 1.26
N GLN A 55 20.95 -13.92 0.00
CA GLN A 55 19.83 -13.53 -0.88
C GLN A 55 18.46 -13.98 -0.37
N TYR A 56 18.41 -14.93 0.57
CA TYR A 56 17.18 -15.39 1.22
C TYR A 56 16.66 -14.45 2.32
N ILE A 57 17.47 -13.52 2.84
CA ILE A 57 17.07 -12.55 3.87
C ILE A 57 16.67 -11.22 3.22
N LEU A 58 17.48 -10.74 2.26
CA LEU A 58 17.22 -9.48 1.58
C LEU A 58 17.80 -9.50 0.15
N PRO A 59 17.00 -9.86 -0.87
CA PRO A 59 17.45 -9.85 -2.25
C PRO A 59 17.70 -8.42 -2.73
N ARG A 60 18.68 -8.26 -3.63
CA ARG A 60 18.98 -6.98 -4.28
C ARG A 60 17.77 -6.52 -5.11
N PRO A 61 17.48 -5.20 -5.17
CA PRO A 61 16.33 -4.69 -5.90
C PRO A 61 16.31 -5.10 -7.37
N GLY A 62 17.48 -5.24 -8.01
CA GLY A 62 17.58 -5.74 -9.39
C GLY A 62 17.13 -7.19 -9.57
N VAL A 63 17.44 -8.07 -8.60
CA VAL A 63 17.02 -9.47 -8.61
C VAL A 63 15.52 -9.58 -8.39
N VAL A 64 14.98 -8.79 -7.44
CA VAL A 64 13.53 -8.70 -7.21
C VAL A 64 12.79 -8.34 -8.50
N LEU A 65 13.31 -7.38 -9.27
CA LEU A 65 12.70 -6.94 -10.51
C LEU A 65 12.77 -7.99 -11.63
N GLN A 66 13.84 -8.78 -11.69
CA GLN A 66 13.98 -9.89 -12.62
C GLN A 66 13.01 -11.02 -12.27
N THR A 67 13.00 -11.48 -11.02
CA THR A 67 12.08 -12.51 -10.55
C THR A 67 10.61 -12.10 -10.73
N LEU A 68 10.28 -10.82 -10.50
CA LEU A 68 8.94 -10.29 -10.77
C LEU A 68 8.50 -10.42 -12.23
N ARG A 69 9.44 -10.39 -13.20
CA ARG A 69 9.14 -10.54 -14.63
C ARG A 69 9.19 -12.00 -15.07
N ASP A 70 10.23 -12.71 -14.70
CA ASP A 70 10.47 -14.08 -15.14
C ASP A 70 9.44 -15.03 -14.53
N ASP A 71 9.12 -14.85 -13.24
CA ASP A 71 8.11 -15.65 -12.53
C ASP A 71 6.75 -14.94 -12.46
N ALA A 72 6.53 -13.88 -13.25
CA ALA A 72 5.28 -13.10 -13.22
C ALA A 72 4.02 -13.97 -13.31
N GLY A 73 4.03 -14.97 -14.20
CA GLY A 73 2.93 -15.91 -14.37
C GLY A 73 2.68 -16.80 -13.15
N LEU A 74 3.77 -17.28 -12.52
CA LEU A 74 3.70 -18.06 -11.29
C LEU A 74 3.21 -17.22 -10.11
N LEU A 75 3.77 -16.01 -9.94
CA LEU A 75 3.36 -15.07 -8.89
C LEU A 75 1.89 -14.68 -9.06
N PHE A 76 1.46 -14.37 -10.28
CA PHE A 76 0.07 -14.00 -10.55
C PHE A 76 -0.89 -15.17 -10.30
N SER A 77 -0.53 -16.39 -10.71
CA SER A 77 -1.31 -17.58 -10.40
C SER A 77 -1.42 -17.81 -8.89
N SER A 78 -0.31 -17.67 -8.16
CA SER A 78 -0.28 -17.83 -6.70
C SER A 78 -1.11 -16.75 -5.99
N LEU A 79 -1.01 -15.52 -6.48
CA LEU A 79 -1.83 -14.40 -6.03
C LEU A 79 -3.32 -14.67 -6.25
N LEU A 80 -3.71 -15.13 -7.44
CA LEU A 80 -5.10 -15.47 -7.76
C LEU A 80 -5.64 -16.60 -6.88
N VAL A 81 -4.85 -17.63 -6.63
CA VAL A 81 -5.21 -18.72 -5.71
C VAL A 81 -5.45 -18.16 -4.31
N THR A 82 -4.55 -17.31 -3.82
CA THR A 82 -4.65 -16.67 -2.50
C THR A 82 -5.88 -15.78 -2.38
N LEU A 83 -6.14 -14.95 -3.40
CA LEU A 83 -7.34 -14.12 -3.46
C LEU A 83 -8.60 -14.97 -3.48
N ARG A 84 -8.64 -16.01 -4.33
CA ARG A 84 -9.79 -16.91 -4.45
C ARG A 84 -10.11 -17.58 -3.12
N ILE A 85 -9.10 -18.14 -2.45
CA ILE A 85 -9.28 -18.78 -1.14
C ILE A 85 -9.74 -17.74 -0.10
N THR A 86 -9.10 -16.57 -0.06
CA THR A 86 -9.49 -15.48 0.85
C THR A 86 -10.95 -15.09 0.66
N PHE A 87 -11.41 -14.86 -0.57
CA PHE A 87 -12.79 -14.47 -0.84
C PHE A 87 -13.80 -15.58 -0.53
N LEU A 88 -13.47 -16.84 -0.83
CA LEU A 88 -14.32 -17.98 -0.48
C LEU A 88 -14.45 -18.12 1.04
N SER A 89 -13.33 -18.11 1.77
CA SER A 89 -13.31 -18.17 3.23
C SER A 89 -14.05 -17.00 3.86
N LEU A 90 -13.88 -15.79 3.32
CA LEU A 90 -14.61 -14.61 3.79
C LEU A 90 -16.12 -14.77 3.57
N LEU A 91 -16.55 -15.23 2.41
CA LEU A 91 -17.97 -15.44 2.12
C LEU A 91 -18.58 -16.49 3.05
N LEU A 92 -17.89 -17.61 3.25
CA LEU A 92 -18.26 -18.66 4.21
C LEU A 92 -18.34 -18.12 5.63
N ALA A 93 -17.35 -17.34 6.06
CA ALA A 93 -17.32 -16.72 7.38
C ALA A 93 -18.46 -15.73 7.58
N VAL A 94 -18.78 -14.91 6.59
CA VAL A 94 -19.90 -13.96 6.65
C VAL A 94 -21.23 -14.69 6.75
N ILE A 95 -21.48 -15.68 5.87
CA ILE A 95 -22.73 -16.45 5.89
C ILE A 95 -22.87 -17.19 7.23
N GLY A 96 -21.82 -17.86 7.69
CA GLY A 96 -21.81 -18.58 8.96
C GLY A 96 -21.99 -17.66 10.16
N GLY A 97 -21.25 -16.55 10.21
CA GLY A 97 -21.33 -15.58 11.30
C GLY A 97 -22.69 -14.88 11.39
N VAL A 98 -23.24 -14.46 10.25
CA VAL A 98 -24.59 -13.86 10.20
C VAL A 98 -25.65 -14.89 10.57
N GLY A 99 -25.55 -16.11 10.06
CA GLY A 99 -26.47 -17.20 10.42
C GLY A 99 -26.47 -17.49 11.92
N LEU A 100 -25.29 -17.56 12.54
CA LEU A 100 -25.14 -17.74 13.98
C LEU A 100 -25.71 -16.56 14.78
N ALA A 101 -25.47 -15.31 14.32
CA ALA A 101 -26.02 -14.12 14.96
C ALA A 101 -27.56 -14.11 14.94
N VAL A 102 -28.18 -14.53 13.84
CA VAL A 102 -29.64 -14.66 13.74
C VAL A 102 -30.18 -15.74 14.70
N LEU A 103 -29.46 -16.85 14.88
CA LEU A 103 -29.84 -17.89 15.84
C LEU A 103 -29.74 -17.39 17.29
N PHE A 104 -28.72 -16.60 17.62
CA PHE A 104 -28.60 -15.98 18.94
C PHE A 104 -29.74 -14.99 19.21
N ALA A 105 -30.11 -14.18 18.21
CA ALA A 105 -31.22 -13.23 18.33
C ALA A 105 -32.57 -13.91 18.57
N GLN A 106 -32.77 -15.15 18.09
CA GLN A 106 -34.01 -15.90 18.30
C GLN A 106 -34.05 -16.69 19.62
N SER A 107 -32.91 -17.03 20.23
CA SER A 107 -32.89 -17.88 21.42
C SER A 107 -31.77 -17.55 22.40
N LYS A 108 -32.15 -17.12 23.61
CA LYS A 108 -31.24 -16.89 24.75
C LYS A 108 -30.48 -18.15 25.19
N TRP A 109 -31.04 -19.34 24.96
CA TRP A 109 -30.38 -20.61 25.29
C TRP A 109 -29.23 -20.92 24.32
N VAL A 110 -29.38 -20.54 23.05
CA VAL A 110 -28.34 -20.72 22.03
C VAL A 110 -27.20 -19.73 22.28
N GLU A 111 -27.52 -18.47 22.57
CA GLU A 111 -26.52 -17.46 22.93
C GLU A 111 -25.64 -17.93 24.10
N MET A 112 -26.24 -18.37 25.22
CA MET A 112 -25.51 -18.83 26.41
C MET A 112 -24.63 -20.06 26.14
N SER A 113 -25.07 -20.98 25.27
CA SER A 113 -24.37 -22.24 25.01
C SER A 113 -23.17 -22.08 24.07
N PHE A 114 -23.26 -21.16 23.11
CA PHE A 114 -22.22 -20.98 22.07
C PHE A 114 -21.20 -19.87 22.41
N PHE A 115 -21.52 -18.97 23.34
CA PHE A 115 -20.59 -17.92 23.80
C PHE A 115 -19.21 -18.45 24.24
N PRO A 116 -19.12 -19.52 25.06
CA PRO A 116 -17.83 -20.06 25.52
C PRO A 116 -16.97 -20.58 24.37
N PHE A 117 -17.59 -21.26 23.39
CA PHE A 117 -16.88 -21.81 22.24
C PHE A 117 -16.31 -20.72 21.34
N ALA A 118 -17.06 -19.63 21.14
CA ALA A 118 -16.59 -18.49 20.35
C ALA A 118 -15.34 -17.85 20.97
N ILE A 119 -15.31 -17.68 22.30
CA ILE A 119 -14.17 -17.11 23.03
C ILE A 119 -12.94 -18.01 22.90
N VAL A 120 -13.09 -19.33 23.08
CA VAL A 120 -11.98 -20.29 22.97
C VAL A 120 -11.38 -20.29 21.57
N LEU A 121 -12.23 -20.24 20.54
CA LEU A 121 -11.77 -20.18 19.15
C LEU A 121 -10.94 -18.91 18.88
N GLN A 122 -11.30 -17.78 19.47
CA GLN A 122 -10.60 -16.51 19.26
C GLN A 122 -9.20 -16.48 19.87
N VAL A 123 -8.97 -17.23 20.95
CA VAL A 123 -7.67 -17.27 21.64
C VAL A 123 -6.77 -18.42 21.21
N THR A 124 -7.25 -19.33 20.36
CA THR A 124 -6.47 -20.49 19.91
C THR A 124 -5.48 -20.04 18.81
N PRO A 125 -4.16 -20.07 19.08
CA PRO A 125 -3.18 -19.66 18.07
C PRO A 125 -3.13 -20.70 16.94
N ILE A 126 -3.11 -20.23 15.69
CA ILE A 126 -2.99 -21.05 14.47
C ILE A 126 -1.75 -21.97 14.51
N VAL A 127 -0.70 -21.59 15.23
CA VAL A 127 0.58 -22.31 15.29
C VAL A 127 0.52 -23.57 16.18
N ALA A 128 -0.54 -23.75 16.97
CA ALA A 128 -0.66 -24.85 17.94
C ALA A 128 -1.43 -26.08 17.43
N ILE A 129 -1.87 -26.10 16.17
CA ILE A 129 -2.63 -27.19 15.55
C ILE A 129 -1.88 -27.73 14.33
#